data_AF-A0A427AP90-F1
#
_entry.id   AF-A0A427AP90-F1
#
_cell.length_a   1.000
_cell.length_b   1.000
_cell.length_c   1.000
_cell.angle_alpha   90.00
_cell.angle_beta   90.00
_cell.angle_gamma   90.00
#
_symmetry.space_group_name_H-M   'P 1'
#
loop_
_entity.id
_entity.type
_entity.pdbx_description
1 polymer ?
#
loop_
_entity_poly.entity_id
_entity_poly.type
_entity_poly.pdbx_seq_one_letter_code
_entity_poly.pdbx_strand_id
1 'polypeptide(L)'
;MVMGILSGRIPWFTMMVVHRRRSFLRNIDDTLGVFHTHAVAGFLGGAATGLFAEPVLCALFLPVTHSRGGIYGGVGGLQLLKQVVGAGFVVALNAVVTTAICAAIRFVVPLRMPEDQLTIGDDEVHGEEAYALWGDGETLELTRHGPNSELESQRLHVPTGVTQKV
;
A
#
# COMPACT_ATOMS: atom_id res chain seq x y z
N MET A 1 2.86 -24.53 -5.71
CA MET A 1 1.74 -23.98 -6.51
C MET A 1 0.66 -23.34 -5.64
N VAL A 2 0.05 -24.04 -4.68
CA VAL A 2 -1.01 -23.49 -3.80
C VAL A 2 -0.60 -22.17 -3.13
N MET A 3 0.57 -22.13 -2.49
CA MET A 3 1.08 -20.91 -1.83
C MET A 3 1.19 -19.71 -2.79
N GLY A 4 1.61 -19.93 -4.04
CA GLY A 4 1.72 -18.87 -5.04
C GLY A 4 0.36 -18.34 -5.49
N ILE A 5 -0.64 -19.22 -5.70
CA ILE A 5 -2.00 -18.80 -6.07
C ILE A 5 -2.62 -17.97 -4.94
N LEU A 6 -2.47 -18.42 -3.69
CA LEU A 6 -2.97 -17.70 -2.52
C LEU A 6 -2.27 -16.34 -2.37
N SER A 7 -0.93 -16.30 -2.52
CA SER A 7 -0.14 -15.08 -2.42
C SER A 7 -0.40 -14.07 -3.54
N GLY A 8 -0.89 -14.50 -4.70
CA GLY A 8 -1.33 -13.57 -5.75
C GLY A 8 -2.74 -13.04 -5.49
N ARG A 9 -3.69 -13.93 -5.16
CA ARG A 9 -5.11 -13.57 -5.06
C ARG A 9 -5.47 -12.82 -3.78
N ILE A 10 -4.93 -13.23 -2.63
CA ILE A 10 -5.34 -12.69 -1.34
C ILE A 10 -4.85 -11.24 -1.16
N PRO A 11 -3.56 -10.90 -1.35
CA PRO A 11 -3.10 -9.51 -1.27
C PRO A 11 -3.87 -8.59 -2.22
N TRP A 12 -4.05 -9.00 -3.49
CA TRP A 12 -4.85 -8.26 -4.46
C TRP A 12 -6.29 -8.03 -3.99
N PHE A 13 -6.95 -9.08 -3.50
CA PHE A 13 -8.32 -8.97 -2.99
C PHE A 13 -8.41 -8.03 -1.79
N THR A 14 -7.46 -8.13 -0.85
CA THR A 14 -7.44 -7.25 0.33
C THR A 14 -7.23 -5.79 -0.04
N MET A 15 -6.33 -5.52 -0.99
CA MET A 15 -6.04 -4.17 -1.48
C MET A 15 -7.20 -3.59 -2.29
N MET A 16 -7.78 -4.35 -3.23
CA MET A 16 -8.77 -3.81 -4.16
C MET A 16 -10.19 -3.77 -3.60
N VAL A 17 -10.57 -4.76 -2.79
CA VAL A 17 -11.95 -4.94 -2.32
C VAL A 17 -12.09 -4.60 -0.86
N VAL A 18 -11.26 -5.19 0.01
CA VAL A 18 -11.44 -5.07 1.46
C VAL A 18 -11.08 -3.65 1.95
N HIS A 19 -9.98 -3.08 1.44
CA HIS A 19 -9.58 -1.70 1.74
C HIS A 19 -10.69 -0.70 1.44
N ARG A 20 -11.34 -0.80 0.27
CA ARG A 20 -12.44 0.10 -0.14
C ARG A 20 -13.73 -0.11 0.65
N ARG A 21 -14.04 -1.32 1.11
CA ARG A 21 -15.29 -1.64 1.82
C ARG A 21 -15.25 -1.33 3.31
N ARG A 22 -14.09 -1.37 3.95
CA ARG A 22 -13.97 -1.22 5.41
C ARG A 22 -13.51 0.20 5.75
N SER A 23 -14.38 0.96 6.43
CA SER A 23 -14.06 2.35 6.82
C SER A 23 -12.79 2.47 7.65
N PHE A 24 -12.48 1.46 8.47
CA PHE A 24 -11.23 1.44 9.25
C PHE A 24 -9.99 1.41 8.35
N LEU A 25 -9.97 0.54 7.34
CA LEU A 25 -8.82 0.40 6.44
C LEU A 25 -8.67 1.60 5.51
N ARG A 26 -9.77 2.25 5.15
CA ARG A 26 -9.73 3.50 4.37
C ARG A 26 -9.10 4.68 5.13
N ASN A 27 -9.15 4.65 6.47
CA ASN A 27 -8.49 5.65 7.29
C ASN A 27 -6.99 5.35 7.50
N ILE A 28 -6.51 4.20 7.01
CA ILE A 28 -5.09 3.87 7.00
C ILE A 28 -4.53 4.39 5.69
N ASP A 29 -3.67 5.41 5.80
CA ASP A 29 -2.96 5.99 4.68
C ASP A 29 -1.81 5.05 4.24
N ASP A 30 -2.12 4.14 3.31
CA ASP A 30 -1.19 3.15 2.73
C ASP A 30 -0.99 3.43 1.23
N THR A 31 -0.34 4.55 0.93
CA THR A 31 -0.15 5.09 -0.44
C THR A 31 0.49 4.09 -1.41
N LEU A 32 1.45 3.29 -0.94
CA LEU A 32 2.16 2.30 -1.74
C LEU A 32 1.56 0.88 -1.66
N GLY A 33 0.47 0.69 -0.90
CA GLY A 33 -0.13 -0.64 -0.71
C GLY A 33 0.76 -1.62 0.06
N VAL A 34 1.71 -1.13 0.86
CA VAL A 34 2.72 -1.93 1.57
C VAL A 34 2.07 -2.83 2.61
N PHE A 35 1.01 -2.38 3.28
CA PHE A 35 0.31 -3.20 4.27
C PHE A 35 -0.25 -4.48 3.62
N HIS A 36 -0.87 -4.36 2.46
CA HIS A 36 -1.48 -5.50 1.77
C HIS A 36 -0.44 -6.41 1.10
N THR A 37 0.54 -5.82 0.44
CA THR A 37 1.55 -6.55 -0.34
C THR A 37 2.66 -7.15 0.52
N HIS A 38 2.92 -6.61 1.72
CA HIS A 38 3.97 -7.08 2.61
C HIS A 38 3.40 -7.69 3.89
N ALA A 39 2.59 -6.95 4.67
CA ALA A 39 2.11 -7.47 5.96
C ALA A 39 1.11 -8.62 5.80
N VAL A 40 0.08 -8.43 4.97
CA VAL A 40 -0.92 -9.50 4.69
C VAL A 40 -0.29 -10.67 3.94
N ALA A 41 0.48 -10.39 2.89
CA ALA A 41 1.16 -11.43 2.12
C ALA A 41 2.19 -12.21 2.96
N GLY A 42 2.97 -11.51 3.79
CA GLY A 42 3.95 -12.10 4.68
C GLY A 42 3.32 -12.97 5.77
N PHE A 43 2.23 -12.51 6.39
CA PHE A 43 1.47 -13.33 7.35
C PHE A 43 0.88 -14.58 6.68
N LEU A 44 0.29 -14.42 5.50
CA LEU A 44 -0.24 -15.54 4.71
C LEU A 44 0.86 -16.55 4.35
N GLY A 45 2.03 -16.08 3.93
CA GLY A 45 3.19 -16.93 3.65
C GLY A 45 3.65 -17.68 4.90
N GLY A 46 3.78 -16.99 6.03
CA GLY A 46 4.12 -17.60 7.31
C GLY A 46 3.11 -18.67 7.75
N ALA A 47 1.81 -18.38 7.64
CA ALA A 47 0.75 -19.34 7.94
C ALA A 47 0.78 -20.54 6.99
N ALA A 48 1.02 -20.32 5.70
CA ALA A 48 1.18 -21.38 4.73
C ALA A 48 2.39 -22.28 5.05
N THR A 49 3.54 -21.70 5.46
CA THR A 49 4.66 -22.49 5.99
C THR A 49 4.25 -23.29 7.22
N GLY A 50 3.44 -22.71 8.12
CA GLY A 50 2.89 -23.41 9.28
C GLY A 50 2.04 -24.65 8.93
N LEU A 51 1.39 -24.64 7.77
CA LEU A 51 0.56 -25.74 7.29
C LEU A 51 1.35 -26.75 6.44
N PHE A 52 2.22 -26.25 5.57
CA PHE A 52 2.91 -27.03 4.52
C PHE A 52 4.41 -27.28 4.80
N ALA A 53 4.90 -27.07 6.02
CA ALA A 53 6.27 -27.45 6.37
C ALA A 53 6.43 -28.99 6.37
N GLU A 54 7.20 -29.51 5.42
CA GLU A 54 7.47 -30.94 5.32
C GLU A 54 8.68 -31.34 6.19
N PRO A 55 8.54 -32.28 7.15
CA PRO A 55 9.59 -32.62 8.11
C PRO A 55 10.90 -33.06 7.48
N VAL A 56 10.87 -33.82 6.39
CA VAL A 56 12.10 -34.26 5.69
C VAL A 56 12.87 -33.05 5.16
N LEU A 57 12.16 -32.08 4.59
CA LEU A 57 12.77 -30.85 4.06
C LEU A 57 13.26 -29.93 5.19
N CYS A 58 12.51 -29.83 6.29
CA CYS A 58 12.91 -29.04 7.46
C CYS A 58 14.18 -29.59 8.14
N ALA A 59 14.46 -30.89 8.02
CA ALA A 59 15.62 -31.52 8.63
C ALA A 59 16.89 -31.50 7.74
N LEU A 60 16.81 -30.96 6.53
CA LEU A 60 17.88 -31.10 5.52
C LEU A 60 19.18 -30.37 5.91
N PHE A 61 19.08 -29.19 6.52
CA PHE A 61 20.24 -28.36 6.87
C PHE A 61 20.42 -28.17 8.37
N LEU A 62 19.32 -27.98 9.10
CA LEU A 62 19.35 -27.78 10.54
C LEU A 62 18.13 -28.45 11.17
N PRO A 63 18.29 -29.66 11.75
CA PRO A 63 17.17 -30.41 12.31
C PRO A 63 16.63 -29.69 13.54
N VAL A 64 15.55 -28.94 13.35
CA VAL A 64 14.79 -28.33 14.44
C VAL A 64 13.64 -29.26 14.82
N THR A 65 13.57 -29.64 16.09
CA THR A 65 12.49 -30.47 16.61
C THR A 65 11.14 -29.75 16.51
N HIS A 66 10.08 -30.51 16.25
CA HIS A 66 8.70 -30.00 16.15
C HIS A 66 8.47 -28.93 15.07
N SER A 67 9.15 -29.03 13.93
CA SER A 67 8.99 -28.11 12.79
C SER A 67 7.97 -28.57 11.75
N ARG A 68 7.26 -29.65 12.03
CA ARG A 68 6.30 -30.26 11.11
C ARG A 68 5.04 -29.42 10.95
N GLY A 69 4.66 -29.21 9.70
CA GLY A 69 3.43 -28.52 9.31
C GLY A 69 2.17 -29.30 9.67
N GLY A 70 1.02 -28.61 9.62
CA GLY A 70 -0.28 -29.19 9.97
C GLY A 70 -0.77 -30.32 9.05
N ILE A 71 -0.37 -30.33 7.77
CA ILE A 71 -0.98 -31.21 6.75
C ILE A 71 -0.27 -32.57 6.62
N TYR A 72 1.03 -32.63 6.85
CA TYR A 72 1.83 -33.82 6.61
C TYR A 72 1.83 -34.79 7.80
N GLY A 73 0.73 -35.54 8.01
CA GLY A 73 0.57 -36.78 8.83
C GLY A 73 1.00 -36.79 10.32
N GLY A 74 0.08 -37.12 11.25
CA GLY A 74 0.34 -37.23 12.72
C GLY A 74 -0.09 -35.99 13.52
N VAL A 75 0.19 -35.89 14.84
CA VAL A 75 -0.13 -34.71 15.69
C VAL A 75 0.73 -33.49 15.30
N GLY A 76 0.27 -32.70 14.33
CA GLY A 76 0.94 -31.53 13.75
C GLY A 76 0.22 -30.23 14.11
N GLY A 77 0.81 -29.08 13.79
CA GLY A 77 0.19 -27.76 14.00
C GLY A 77 0.94 -26.83 14.96
N LEU A 78 1.89 -27.34 15.74
CA LEU A 78 2.76 -26.48 16.56
C LEU A 78 3.56 -25.51 15.68
N GLN A 79 3.92 -25.91 14.45
CA GLN A 79 4.59 -25.03 13.50
C GLN A 79 3.70 -23.83 13.09
N LEU A 80 2.39 -24.03 12.89
CA LEU A 80 1.49 -22.92 12.62
C LEU A 80 1.42 -21.95 13.80
N LEU A 81 1.37 -22.46 15.03
CA LEU A 81 1.41 -21.62 16.23
C LEU A 81 2.72 -20.82 16.31
N LYS A 82 3.88 -21.45 16.07
CA LYS A 82 5.18 -20.76 16.01
C LYS A 82 5.16 -19.61 15.00
N GLN A 83 4.60 -19.84 13.81
CA GLN A 83 4.51 -18.82 12.77
C GLN A 83 3.59 -17.66 13.16
N VAL A 84 2.44 -17.94 13.79
CA VAL A 84 1.51 -16.90 14.28
C VAL A 84 2.13 -16.10 15.41
N VAL A 85 2.77 -16.75 16.38
CA VAL A 85 3.46 -16.08 17.50
C VAL A 85 4.63 -15.25 16.99
N GLY A 86 5.45 -15.79 16.08
CA GLY A 86 6.55 -15.06 15.45
C GLY A 86 6.06 -13.83 14.67
N ALA A 87 5.01 -13.98 13.87
CA ALA A 87 4.40 -12.85 13.18
C ALA A 87 3.86 -11.79 14.15
N GLY A 88 3.18 -12.20 15.22
CA GLY A 88 2.68 -11.29 16.26
C GLY A 88 3.81 -10.54 16.96
N PHE A 89 4.92 -11.22 17.27
CA PHE A 89 6.11 -10.60 17.84
C PHE A 89 6.70 -9.53 16.90
N VAL A 90 6.88 -9.86 15.62
CA VAL A 90 7.42 -8.92 14.63
C VAL A 90 6.49 -7.72 14.44
N VAL A 91 5.17 -7.94 14.39
CA VAL A 91 4.18 -6.86 14.28
C VAL A 91 4.23 -5.95 15.51
N ALA A 92 4.23 -6.52 16.72
CA ALA A 92 4.28 -5.75 17.96
C ALA A 92 5.59 -4.95 18.06
N LEU A 93 6.73 -5.57 17.74
CA LEU A 93 8.03 -4.92 17.75
C LEU A 93 8.07 -3.74 16.76
N ASN A 94 7.63 -3.95 15.51
CA ASN A 94 7.61 -2.87 14.52
C ASN A 94 6.63 -1.76 14.89
N ALA A 95 5.44 -2.09 15.41
CA ALA A 95 4.49 -1.08 15.85
C ALA A 95 5.11 -0.21 16.97
N VAL A 96 5.67 -0.82 18.00
CA VAL A 96 6.26 -0.08 19.14
C VAL A 96 7.48 0.73 18.70
N VAL A 97 8.44 0.10 18.02
CA VAL A 97 9.71 0.75 17.65
C VAL A 97 9.49 1.84 16.60
N THR A 98 8.73 1.58 15.54
CA THR A 98 8.46 2.58 14.50
C THR A 98 7.69 3.76 15.08
N THR A 99 6.67 3.53 15.91
CA THR A 99 5.95 4.63 16.58
C THR A 99 6.87 5.43 17.50
N ALA A 100 7.75 4.78 18.27
CA ALA A 100 8.71 5.48 19.13
C ALA A 100 9.68 6.35 18.33
N ILE A 101 10.21 5.82 17.21
CA ILE A 101 11.11 6.57 16.32
C ILE A 101 10.38 7.77 15.70
N CYS A 102 9.19 7.56 15.13
CA CYS A 102 8.41 8.65 14.55
C CYS A 102 8.04 9.72 15.61
N ALA A 103 7.65 9.30 16.81
CA ALA A 103 7.38 10.22 17.91
C ALA A 103 8.62 11.02 18.32
N ALA A 104 9.80 10.38 18.35
CA ALA A 104 11.05 11.05 18.66
C ALA A 104 11.42 12.09 17.59
N ILE A 105 11.30 11.75 16.30
CA ILE A 105 11.61 12.67 15.19
C ILE A 105 10.65 13.87 15.19
N ARG A 106 9.38 13.65 15.56
CA ARG A 106 8.36 14.72 15.63
C ARG A 106 8.74 15.87 16.57
N PHE A 107 9.64 15.66 17.53
CA PHE A 107 10.14 16.75 18.38
C PHE A 107 11.10 17.71 17.67
N VAL A 108 11.71 17.28 16.55
CA VAL A 108 12.69 18.07 15.81
C VAL A 108 12.09 18.60 14.50
N VAL A 109 11.34 17.78 13.77
CA VAL A 109 10.79 18.14 12.45
C VAL A 109 9.36 17.60 12.31
N PRO A 110 8.41 18.37 11.74
CA PRO A 110 7.09 17.85 11.42
C PRO A 110 7.18 16.73 10.37
N LEU A 111 6.71 15.54 10.73
CA LEU A 111 6.74 14.36 9.84
C LEU A 111 5.69 14.41 8.71
N ARG A 112 4.65 15.22 8.86
CA ARG A 112 3.58 15.40 7.88
C ARG A 112 3.36 16.89 7.68
N MET A 113 3.25 17.25 6.41
CA MET A 113 2.88 18.60 5.96
C MET A 113 1.51 18.99 6.52
N PRO A 114 1.24 20.29 6.79
CA PRO A 114 -0.09 20.72 7.21
C PRO A 114 -1.13 20.51 6.09
N GLU A 115 -2.40 20.37 6.47
CA GLU A 115 -3.48 19.91 5.57
C GLU A 115 -3.77 20.87 4.41
N ASP A 116 -3.55 22.17 4.60
CA ASP A 116 -3.68 23.20 3.57
C ASP A 116 -2.62 23.02 2.47
N GLN A 117 -1.36 22.81 2.85
CA GLN A 117 -0.27 22.55 1.91
C GLN A 117 -0.40 21.17 1.23
N LEU A 118 -0.88 20.15 1.97
CA LEU A 118 -1.20 18.82 1.40
C LEU A 118 -2.28 18.86 0.31
N THR A 119 -3.17 19.85 0.36
CA THR A 119 -4.25 20.01 -0.64
C THR A 119 -3.70 20.51 -1.97
N ILE A 120 -2.66 21.35 -1.93
CA ILE A 120 -1.98 21.90 -3.12
C ILE A 120 -0.97 20.87 -3.67
N GLY A 121 -0.25 20.17 -2.80
CA GLY A 121 0.66 19.09 -3.18
C GLY A 121 1.99 19.61 -3.72
N ASP A 122 2.51 19.01 -4.80
CA ASP A 122 3.86 19.26 -5.29
C ASP A 122 4.14 20.72 -5.69
N ASP A 123 3.13 21.47 -6.15
CA ASP A 123 3.26 22.90 -6.49
C ASP A 123 3.64 23.74 -5.26
N GLU A 124 3.10 23.42 -4.07
CA GLU A 124 3.42 24.13 -2.83
C GLU A 124 4.83 23.79 -2.30
N VAL A 125 5.33 22.59 -2.59
CA VAL A 125 6.61 22.10 -2.03
C VAL A 125 7.78 22.40 -2.95
N HIS A 126 7.57 22.19 -4.25
CA HIS A 126 8.60 22.19 -5.27
C HIS A 126 8.41 23.33 -6.29
N GLY A 127 7.26 24.02 -6.31
CA GLY A 127 6.95 25.05 -7.30
C GLY A 127 6.79 24.50 -8.72
N GLU A 128 6.53 23.20 -8.84
CA GLU A 128 6.38 22.49 -10.10
C GLU A 128 5.10 21.66 -10.11
N GLU A 129 4.39 21.67 -11.23
CA GLU A 129 3.33 20.70 -11.48
C GLU A 129 3.90 19.51 -12.26
N ALA A 130 3.78 18.30 -11.71
CA ALA A 130 4.24 17.07 -12.34
C ALA A 130 3.61 16.82 -13.74
N TYR A 131 2.43 17.40 -14.00
CA TYR A 131 1.75 17.37 -15.29
C TYR A 131 1.20 18.74 -15.66
N ALA A 132 1.98 19.55 -16.38
CA ALA A 132 1.50 20.79 -16.98
C ALA A 132 0.63 20.51 -18.21
N LEU A 133 -0.60 20.05 -18.00
CA LEU A 133 -1.58 19.74 -19.07
C LEU A 133 -1.96 20.96 -19.95
N TRP A 134 -1.48 22.16 -19.60
CA TRP A 134 -1.79 23.43 -20.26
C TRP A 134 -0.55 24.24 -20.64
N GLY A 135 0.66 23.76 -20.32
CA GLY A 135 1.92 24.52 -20.49
C GLY A 135 2.53 24.48 -21.89
N ASP A 136 2.17 23.49 -22.71
CA ASP A 136 2.72 23.29 -24.06
C ASP A 136 1.85 23.88 -25.19
N GLY A 137 0.82 24.66 -24.87
CA GLY A 137 -0.07 25.27 -25.86
C GLY A 137 -1.06 24.32 -26.53
N GLU A 138 -1.05 23.04 -26.16
CA GLU A 138 -2.01 22.03 -26.62
C GLU A 138 -3.19 21.96 -25.63
N THR A 139 -4.29 22.66 -25.91
CA THR A 139 -5.57 22.34 -25.27
C THR A 139 -5.93 20.90 -25.61
N LEU A 140 -6.00 20.02 -24.62
CA LEU A 140 -6.64 18.71 -24.80
C LEU A 140 -8.12 18.95 -25.12
N GLU A 141 -8.44 19.02 -26.41
CA GLU A 141 -9.80 18.80 -26.86
C GLU A 141 -10.17 17.37 -26.52
N LEU A 142 -10.85 17.17 -25.39
CA LEU A 142 -11.69 16.01 -25.16
C LEU A 142 -12.69 15.96 -26.31
N THR A 143 -12.34 15.24 -27.38
CA THR A 143 -13.14 15.10 -28.59
C THR A 143 -14.54 14.63 -28.20
N ARG A 144 -15.47 15.59 -28.17
CA ARG A 144 -16.90 15.35 -28.00
C ARG A 144 -17.40 14.74 -29.30
N HIS A 145 -17.39 13.42 -29.42
CA HIS A 145 -18.09 12.73 -30.49
C HIS A 145 -19.60 12.89 -30.30
N GLY A 146 -20.18 13.93 -30.90
CA GLY A 146 -21.62 14.12 -31.03
C GLY A 146 -21.95 15.07 -32.20
N PRO A 147 -23.04 14.87 -32.96
CA PRO A 147 -23.16 15.35 -34.35
C PRO A 147 -23.41 16.85 -34.55
N ASN A 148 -23.37 17.69 -33.52
CA ASN A 148 -23.83 19.08 -33.59
C ASN A 148 -22.82 20.05 -32.95
N SER A 149 -21.69 20.30 -33.60
CA SER A 149 -20.63 21.20 -33.12
C SER A 149 -20.40 22.40 -34.04
N GLU A 150 -21.47 23.13 -34.38
CA GLU A 150 -21.38 24.47 -34.93
C GLU A 150 -22.35 25.35 -34.16
N LEU A 151 -21.88 26.09 -33.14
CA LEU A 151 -22.45 27.38 -32.68
C LEU A 151 -21.89 27.93 -31.35
N GLU A 152 -20.92 27.30 -30.67
CA GLU A 152 -20.42 27.80 -29.38
C GLU A 152 -18.93 28.19 -29.38
N SER A 153 -18.42 28.72 -30.51
CA SER A 153 -17.05 29.28 -30.60
C SER A 153 -16.95 30.76 -30.19
N GLN A 154 -17.99 31.33 -29.58
CA GLN A 154 -17.95 32.68 -29.05
C GLN A 154 -18.34 32.70 -27.58
N ARG A 155 -17.33 32.97 -26.75
CA ARG A 155 -17.35 33.31 -25.30
C ARG A 155 -16.96 32.16 -24.37
N LEU A 156 -15.66 32.03 -24.12
CA LEU A 156 -15.18 31.88 -22.74
C LEU A 156 -13.74 32.40 -22.61
N HIS A 157 -13.67 33.60 -22.04
CA HIS A 157 -12.63 34.16 -21.18
C HIS A 157 -11.16 33.85 -21.49
N VAL A 158 -10.40 34.89 -21.84
CA VAL A 158 -8.94 34.91 -21.69
C VAL A 158 -8.62 34.90 -20.19
N PRO A 159 -8.00 33.86 -19.61
CA PRO A 159 -7.48 33.93 -18.26
C PRO A 159 -6.17 34.69 -18.31
N THR A 160 -6.15 35.82 -17.61
CA THR A 160 -4.93 36.54 -17.27
C THR A 160 -4.09 35.64 -16.37
N GLY A 161 -2.88 35.30 -16.81
CA GLY A 161 -1.87 34.70 -15.93
C GLY A 161 -1.57 35.65 -14.78
N VAL A 162 -1.77 35.18 -13.55
CA VAL A 162 -1.52 35.87 -12.29
C VAL A 162 -1.14 34.72 -11.33
N THR A 163 0.08 34.57 -10.82
CA THR A 163 0.98 35.52 -10.13
C THR A 163 2.44 35.05 -10.23
N GLN A 164 3.39 35.80 -10.81
CA GLN A 164 4.21 36.82 -10.15
C GLN A 164 3.60 37.53 -8.92
N LYS A 165 4.17 37.27 -7.73
CA LYS A 165 4.34 38.17 -6.57
C LYS A 165 5.60 37.70 -5.83
N VAL A 166 6.71 38.46 -5.80
CA VAL A 166 7.09 39.42 -4.74
C VAL A 166 6.73 38.94 -3.34
#